data_AF-B6SUJ8-F1
#
_entry.id   AF-B6SUJ8-F1
#
_cell.length_a   1.000
_cell.length_b   1.000
_cell.length_c   1.000
_cell.angle_alpha   90.00
_cell.angle_beta   90.00
_cell.angle_gamma   90.00
#
_symmetry.space_group_name_H-M   'P 1'
#
loop_
_entity.id
_entity.type
_entity.pdbx_description
1 polymer ?
#
loop_
_entity_poly.entity_id
_entity_poly.type
_entity_poly.pdbx_seq_one_letter_code
_entity_poly.pdbx_strand_id
1 'polypeptide(L)'
;MDMGSGSSPVITDPISISPPLLGGLTSNLMPFSVMSGGCSSSPSMSASSRRKIEEVLVNGLLDAMKSSSPRKKHNLAFGQDNSPDEDPAYTAWLSKCPSALASFKQIVANAQGRRIAVFLDYDGTLSPIVDDPDKAFMSPVMRAAVRNVAKYFPTAIVSGRSRKKVFEFVKLTELYYAGSHGMDIVTSAAAHATEKCKEANLFQPACEFLPMINEVSKCLVEVTSSIEGARVENNKFCVSVHYRNVAEKDWKVVAGLVKQVLEAFPRLKVTNGRMVLEVRPVIDWDKGKAVEFLLRSLGLSDSEDVVPIYIGDDRTDEDAFKVLRERSCGYGILVSQVPKDTEAFYSLRDPSEVMGFLNSLVRWKKHPL
;
A
#
# COMPACT_ATOMS: atom_id res chain seq x y z
N MET A 1 2.62 62.77 30.57
CA MET A 1 3.78 63.41 29.92
C MET A 1 4.49 62.30 29.16
N ASP A 2 4.52 62.42 27.83
CA ASP A 2 5.21 61.67 26.76
C ASP A 2 5.21 60.12 26.82
N MET A 3 4.47 59.33 26.02
CA MET A 3 4.31 59.20 24.55
C MET A 3 5.61 58.89 23.77
N GLY A 4 5.68 57.69 23.18
CA GLY A 4 6.75 57.27 22.26
C GLY A 4 6.55 55.86 21.71
N SER A 5 5.67 55.74 20.71
CA SER A 5 5.35 54.56 19.90
C SER A 5 6.45 54.15 18.91
N GLY A 6 6.51 52.88 18.50
CA GLY A 6 7.28 52.44 17.34
C GLY A 6 7.08 50.97 16.98
N SER A 7 6.07 50.71 16.16
CA SER A 7 5.72 49.42 15.55
C SER A 7 6.56 49.12 14.30
N SER A 8 6.93 47.84 14.10
CA SER A 8 7.42 47.31 12.81
C SER A 8 6.62 46.06 12.43
N PRO A 9 5.97 46.00 11.25
CA PRO A 9 5.49 44.76 10.66
C PRO A 9 6.46 44.24 9.59
N VAL A 10 6.73 42.94 9.59
CA VAL A 10 7.57 42.26 8.59
C VAL A 10 6.70 41.88 7.39
N ILE A 11 7.20 42.27 6.22
CA ILE A 11 6.64 42.12 4.88
C ILE A 11 6.72 40.65 4.42
N THR A 12 5.65 40.19 3.79
CA THR A 12 5.50 38.88 3.14
C THR A 12 6.03 38.92 1.70
N ASP A 13 6.89 37.96 1.32
CA ASP A 13 7.20 37.67 -0.08
C ASP A 13 6.38 36.44 -0.56
N PRO A 14 5.69 36.50 -1.71
CA PRO A 14 5.07 35.34 -2.33
C PRO A 14 6.07 34.62 -3.24
N ILE A 15 6.30 33.32 -3.00
CA ILE A 15 7.07 32.47 -3.91
C ILE A 15 6.19 32.09 -5.11
N SER A 16 6.68 32.51 -6.28
CA SER A 16 6.15 32.27 -7.61
C SER A 16 6.08 30.78 -7.95
N ILE A 17 4.88 30.28 -8.30
CA ILE A 17 4.67 28.96 -8.91
C ILE A 17 4.52 29.17 -10.41
N SER A 18 5.55 28.81 -11.16
CA SER A 18 5.52 28.69 -12.63
C SER A 18 4.80 27.40 -13.03
N PRO A 19 3.78 27.42 -13.91
CA PRO A 19 3.24 26.20 -14.50
C PRO A 19 4.04 25.81 -15.75
N PRO A 20 4.40 24.54 -15.99
CA PRO A 20 4.78 24.12 -17.33
C PRO A 20 3.52 23.74 -18.12
N LEU A 21 3.16 24.66 -19.01
CA LEU A 21 2.76 24.47 -20.41
C LEU A 21 2.01 23.18 -20.79
N LEU A 22 0.75 23.40 -21.20
CA LEU A 22 -0.03 22.60 -22.13
C LEU A 22 0.83 22.15 -23.33
N GLY A 23 1.02 20.83 -23.45
CA GLY A 23 1.36 20.16 -24.70
C GLY A 23 0.22 19.23 -25.07
N GLY A 24 -0.65 19.68 -25.98
CA GLY A 24 -1.72 18.86 -26.52
C GLY A 24 -1.15 17.74 -27.38
N LEU A 25 -1.43 16.49 -27.00
CA LEU A 25 -1.35 15.35 -27.89
C LEU A 25 -2.76 14.83 -28.13
N THR A 26 -3.13 14.89 -29.40
CA THR A 26 -4.40 14.46 -29.97
C THR A 26 -4.71 13.01 -29.62
N SER A 27 -5.88 12.80 -29.05
CA SER A 27 -6.53 11.51 -28.86
C SER A 27 -6.86 10.87 -30.21
N ASN A 28 -6.07 9.89 -30.64
CA ASN A 28 -6.47 8.91 -31.64
C ASN A 28 -6.85 7.61 -30.92
N LEU A 29 -8.05 7.60 -30.32
CA LEU A 29 -8.70 6.38 -29.86
C LEU A 29 -9.42 5.75 -31.06
N MET A 30 -8.74 4.81 -31.72
CA MET A 30 -9.43 3.86 -32.59
C MET A 30 -10.15 2.83 -31.72
N PRO A 31 -11.43 2.51 -31.99
CA PRO A 31 -12.11 1.42 -31.32
C PRO A 31 -11.50 0.10 -31.80
N PHE A 32 -10.85 -0.64 -30.91
CA PHE A 32 -10.46 -2.03 -31.19
C PHE A 32 -11.74 -2.88 -31.23
N SER A 33 -12.22 -3.11 -32.45
CA SER A 33 -13.19 -4.17 -32.72
C SER A 33 -12.45 -5.50 -32.69
N VAL A 34 -12.96 -6.46 -31.90
CA VAL A 34 -12.50 -7.84 -31.90
C VAL A 34 -12.74 -8.43 -33.29
N MET A 35 -11.75 -8.32 -34.17
CA MET A 35 -11.74 -9.00 -35.46
C MET A 35 -11.09 -10.37 -35.30
N SER A 36 -11.88 -11.40 -35.59
CA SER A 36 -11.40 -12.74 -35.86
C SER A 36 -10.54 -12.74 -37.13
N GLY A 37 -9.28 -13.19 -37.03
CA GLY A 37 -8.48 -13.67 -38.16
C GLY A 37 -7.32 -12.77 -38.58
N GLY A 38 -6.15 -13.40 -38.78
CA GLY A 38 -5.02 -12.82 -39.53
C GLY A 38 -3.66 -13.13 -38.96
N CYS A 39 -3.11 -14.30 -39.31
CA CYS A 39 -1.73 -14.71 -39.02
C CYS A 39 -0.69 -13.66 -39.45
N SER A 40 0.20 -13.28 -38.55
CA SER A 40 1.52 -12.72 -38.88
C SER A 40 2.59 -13.38 -38.00
N SER A 41 3.60 -13.90 -38.68
CA SER A 41 4.64 -14.84 -38.26
C SER A 41 5.44 -14.43 -37.02
N SER A 42 5.19 -15.12 -35.91
CA SER A 42 6.20 -15.42 -34.87
C SER A 42 6.65 -16.87 -35.07
N PRO A 43 7.83 -17.30 -34.58
CA PRO A 43 8.25 -18.70 -34.67
C PRO A 43 7.13 -19.58 -34.09
N SER A 44 6.55 -20.47 -34.91
CA SER A 44 5.38 -21.24 -34.51
C SER A 44 5.78 -22.24 -33.43
N MET A 45 5.65 -21.85 -32.16
CA MET A 45 5.69 -22.81 -31.06
C MET A 45 4.56 -23.82 -31.29
N SER A 46 4.91 -25.11 -31.22
CA SER A 46 3.92 -26.17 -31.33
C SER A 46 2.81 -25.98 -30.29
N ALA A 47 1.58 -26.40 -30.60
CA ALA A 47 0.47 -26.33 -29.65
C ALA A 47 0.79 -27.09 -28.33
N SER A 48 1.63 -28.13 -28.39
CA SER A 48 2.12 -28.83 -27.20
C SER A 48 3.09 -27.98 -26.37
N SER A 49 4.00 -27.25 -27.03
CA SER A 49 4.93 -26.35 -26.35
C SER A 49 4.22 -25.17 -25.68
N ARG A 50 3.18 -24.61 -26.32
CA ARG A 50 2.36 -23.53 -25.73
C ARG A 50 1.63 -24.01 -24.47
N ARG A 51 0.93 -25.15 -24.56
CA ARG A 51 0.24 -25.75 -23.39
C ARG A 51 1.18 -26.04 -22.23
N LYS A 52 2.40 -26.53 -22.51
CA LYS A 52 3.42 -26.76 -21.46
C LYS A 52 3.82 -25.45 -20.76
N ILE A 53 4.00 -24.35 -21.50
CA ILE A 53 4.33 -23.05 -20.92
C ILE A 53 3.16 -22.52 -20.08
N GLU A 54 1.94 -22.57 -20.60
CA GLU A 54 0.72 -22.17 -19.88
C GLU A 54 0.59 -22.95 -18.56
N GLU A 55 0.76 -24.27 -18.59
CA GLU A 55 0.71 -25.12 -17.40
C GLU A 55 1.78 -24.75 -16.38
N VAL A 56 3.02 -24.47 -16.81
CA VAL A 56 4.10 -24.02 -15.93
C VAL A 56 3.77 -22.67 -15.28
N LEU A 57 3.23 -21.71 -16.05
CA LEU A 57 2.86 -20.39 -15.55
C LEU A 57 1.70 -20.44 -14.55
N VAL A 58 0.70 -21.29 -14.80
CA VAL A 58 -0.44 -21.51 -13.90
C VAL A 58 0.02 -22.22 -12.63
N ASN A 59 0.87 -23.24 -12.74
CA ASN A 59 1.42 -23.94 -11.58
C ASN A 59 2.28 -22.99 -10.72
N GLY A 60 3.11 -22.14 -11.34
CA GLY A 60 3.87 -21.13 -10.59
C GLY A 60 2.99 -20.11 -9.87
N LEU A 61 1.88 -19.70 -10.47
CA LEU A 61 0.90 -18.83 -9.81
C LEU A 61 0.18 -19.55 -8.66
N LEU A 62 -0.17 -20.82 -8.84
CA LEU A 62 -0.77 -21.66 -7.80
C LEU A 62 0.16 -21.85 -6.60
N ASP A 63 1.45 -22.05 -6.84
CA ASP A 63 2.45 -22.17 -5.76
C ASP A 63 2.59 -20.85 -4.99
N ALA A 64 2.53 -19.71 -5.69
CA ALA A 64 2.48 -18.39 -5.08
C ALA A 64 1.17 -18.15 -4.29
N MET A 65 0.04 -18.70 -4.75
CA MET A 65 -1.22 -18.65 -4.01
C MET A 65 -1.15 -19.46 -2.71
N LYS A 66 -0.56 -20.66 -2.77
CA LYS A 66 -0.37 -21.52 -1.59
C LYS A 66 0.57 -20.90 -0.57
N SER A 67 1.67 -20.29 -1.01
CA SER A 67 2.65 -19.67 -0.10
C SER A 67 2.12 -18.42 0.62
N SER A 68 1.19 -17.70 0.01
CA SER A 68 0.52 -16.53 0.57
C SER A 68 -0.74 -16.87 1.39
N SER A 69 -1.12 -18.14 1.44
CA SER A 69 -2.26 -18.62 2.24
C SER A 69 -1.83 -18.84 3.69
N PRO A 70 -2.58 -18.38 4.70
CA PRO A 70 -2.34 -18.78 6.08
C PRO A 70 -2.40 -20.32 6.14
N ARG A 71 -1.34 -20.96 6.67
CA ARG A 71 -1.43 -22.40 6.96
C ARG A 71 -2.63 -22.57 7.89
N LYS A 72 -3.59 -23.43 7.51
CA LYS A 72 -4.65 -23.85 8.44
C LYS A 72 -3.93 -24.27 9.72
N LYS A 73 -4.08 -23.48 10.80
CA LYS A 73 -3.81 -24.01 12.13
C LYS A 73 -4.78 -25.18 12.23
N HIS A 74 -4.29 -26.39 12.02
CA HIS A 74 -4.96 -27.53 12.58
C HIS A 74 -5.09 -27.17 14.05
N ASN A 75 -6.33 -27.03 14.53
CA ASN A 75 -6.65 -27.19 15.94
C ASN A 75 -6.25 -28.62 16.32
N LEU A 76 -4.95 -28.91 16.34
CA LEU A 76 -4.40 -29.87 17.26
C LEU A 76 -4.50 -29.14 18.59
N ALA A 77 -5.37 -29.65 19.43
CA ALA A 77 -5.34 -29.43 20.86
C ALA A 77 -3.95 -29.87 21.38
N PHE A 78 -2.95 -29.02 21.19
CA PHE A 78 -1.81 -28.92 22.10
C PHE A 78 -2.15 -27.76 23.01
N GLY A 79 -2.63 -28.11 24.20
CA GLY A 79 -2.73 -27.16 25.29
C GLY A 79 -1.33 -26.67 25.65
N GLN A 80 -1.03 -25.44 25.27
CA GLN A 80 -0.18 -24.50 26.01
C GLN A 80 -0.22 -23.16 25.26
N ASP A 81 -0.77 -22.15 25.92
CA ASP A 81 -0.70 -20.73 25.56
C ASP A 81 0.76 -20.24 25.65
N ASN A 82 1.66 -20.79 24.84
CA ASN A 82 3.00 -20.26 24.76
C ASN A 82 2.92 -18.99 23.93
N SER A 83 3.15 -17.86 24.59
CA SER A 83 3.23 -16.56 23.93
C SER A 83 4.27 -16.63 22.79
N PRO A 84 4.14 -15.87 21.69
CA PRO A 84 5.14 -15.83 20.62
C PRO A 84 6.56 -15.57 21.14
N ASP A 85 6.66 -14.86 22.27
CA ASP A 85 7.90 -14.53 22.95
C ASP A 85 8.63 -15.77 23.52
N GLU A 86 7.99 -16.93 23.58
CA GLU A 86 8.58 -18.22 23.99
C GLU A 86 9.08 -19.08 22.81
N ASP A 87 8.82 -18.67 21.56
CA ASP A 87 9.35 -19.35 20.38
C ASP A 87 10.81 -18.91 20.13
N PRO A 88 11.81 -19.83 20.18
CA PRO A 88 13.20 -19.50 19.91
C PRO A 88 13.44 -18.88 18.53
N ALA A 89 12.66 -19.27 17.52
CA ALA A 89 12.78 -18.71 16.17
C ALA A 89 12.30 -17.24 16.13
N TYR A 90 11.22 -16.93 16.85
CA TYR A 90 10.72 -15.57 16.99
C TYR A 90 11.68 -14.69 17.78
N THR A 91 12.23 -15.20 18.89
CA THR A 91 13.25 -14.50 19.69
C THR A 91 14.51 -14.21 18.88
N ALA A 92 15.01 -15.19 18.11
CA ALA A 92 16.15 -14.99 17.22
C ALA A 92 15.85 -13.96 16.12
N TRP A 93 14.62 -13.92 15.61
CA TRP A 93 14.19 -12.93 14.64
C TRP A 93 14.13 -11.50 15.22
N LEU A 94 13.63 -11.34 16.45
CA LEU A 94 13.61 -10.06 17.16
C LEU A 94 15.02 -9.47 17.38
N SER A 95 16.07 -10.29 17.41
CA SER A 95 17.45 -9.78 17.46
C SER A 95 17.87 -9.04 16.19
N LYS A 96 17.27 -9.39 15.04
CA LYS A 96 17.52 -8.74 13.73
C LYS A 96 16.53 -7.61 13.45
N CYS A 97 15.28 -7.77 13.89
CA CYS A 97 14.20 -6.81 13.69
C CYS A 97 13.52 -6.51 15.05
N PRO A 98 14.15 -5.68 15.91
CA PRO A 98 13.70 -5.46 17.28
C PRO A 98 12.34 -4.75 17.36
N SER A 99 11.65 -4.94 18.49
CA SER A 99 10.37 -4.27 18.73
C SER A 99 10.53 -2.75 18.72
N ALA A 100 9.76 -2.06 17.88
CA ALA A 100 9.75 -0.60 17.81
C ALA A 100 9.27 0.05 19.13
N LEU A 101 8.42 -0.64 19.89
CA LEU A 101 8.00 -0.19 21.23
C LEU A 101 9.14 -0.29 22.24
N ALA A 102 9.88 -1.41 22.25
CA ALA A 102 11.04 -1.57 23.11
C ALA A 102 12.19 -0.60 22.73
N SER A 103 12.36 -0.36 21.43
CA SER A 103 13.35 0.58 20.89
C SER A 103 12.85 2.03 20.80
N PHE A 104 11.67 2.36 21.34
CA PHE A 104 11.03 3.66 21.12
C PHE A 104 11.92 4.85 21.53
N LYS A 105 12.62 4.74 22.67
CA LYS A 105 13.56 5.78 23.14
C LYS A 105 14.68 6.05 22.14
N GLN A 106 15.22 5.00 21.51
CA GLN A 106 16.27 5.12 20.51
C GLN A 106 15.74 5.78 19.23
N ILE A 107 14.54 5.38 18.79
CA ILE A 107 13.88 5.93 17.60
C ILE A 107 13.68 7.44 17.76
N VAL A 108 13.13 7.88 18.91
CA VAL A 108 12.85 9.31 19.12
C VAL A 108 14.10 10.13 19.42
N ALA A 109 15.13 9.55 20.03
CA ALA A 109 16.42 10.21 20.20
C ALA A 109 17.07 10.55 18.84
N ASN A 110 17.01 9.61 17.88
CA ASN A 110 17.52 9.84 16.52
C ASN A 110 16.66 10.81 15.69
N ALA A 111 15.42 11.05 16.10
CA ALA A 111 14.51 12.00 15.47
C ALA A 111 14.52 13.38 16.16
N GLN A 112 15.26 13.56 17.25
CA GLN A 112 15.32 14.83 17.96
C GLN A 112 15.90 15.94 17.08
N GLY A 113 15.22 17.08 17.02
CA GLY A 113 15.58 18.22 16.14
C GLY A 113 15.13 18.06 14.69
N ARG A 114 14.65 16.89 14.29
CA ARG A 114 14.23 16.58 12.91
C ARG A 114 12.70 16.54 12.80
N ARG A 115 12.18 16.72 11.59
CA ARG A 115 10.76 16.60 11.28
C ARG A 115 10.39 15.13 11.05
N ILE A 116 9.32 14.64 11.67
CA ILE A 116 8.82 13.28 11.44
C ILE A 116 7.65 13.33 10.45
N ALA A 117 7.63 12.39 9.51
CA ALA A 117 6.47 12.08 8.66
C ALA A 117 6.06 10.62 8.88
N VAL A 118 4.76 10.35 8.95
CA VAL A 118 4.25 9.00 9.26
C VAL A 118 3.44 8.46 8.09
N PHE A 119 3.80 7.27 7.63
CA PHE A 119 3.15 6.54 6.55
C PHE A 119 2.61 5.23 7.10
N LEU A 120 1.35 4.95 6.85
CA LEU A 120 0.65 3.81 7.43
C LEU A 120 -0.01 3.00 6.32
N ASP A 121 0.32 1.72 6.24
CA ASP A 121 -0.55 0.77 5.56
C ASP A 121 -1.87 0.60 6.33
N TYR A 122 -2.87 0.00 5.68
CA TYR A 122 -4.20 -0.15 6.25
C TYR A 122 -4.51 -1.57 6.74
N ASP A 123 -4.59 -2.54 5.83
CA ASP A 123 -5.01 -3.90 6.13
C ASP A 123 -3.88 -4.65 6.84
N GLY A 124 -4.15 -5.32 7.95
CA GLY A 124 -3.10 -5.96 8.76
C GLY A 124 -2.29 -5.01 9.64
N THR A 125 -2.31 -3.71 9.33
CA THR A 125 -1.59 -2.67 10.09
C THR A 125 -2.51 -1.87 11.01
N LEU A 126 -3.50 -1.16 10.46
CA LEU A 126 -4.46 -0.35 11.24
C LEU A 126 -5.78 -1.07 11.49
N SER A 127 -6.12 -2.04 10.64
CA SER A 127 -7.24 -2.94 10.79
C SER A 127 -6.73 -4.38 10.80
N PRO A 128 -7.27 -5.29 11.62
CA PRO A 128 -6.92 -6.70 11.52
C PRO A 128 -7.27 -7.26 10.14
N ILE A 129 -6.53 -8.29 9.71
CA ILE A 129 -6.87 -9.07 8.53
C ILE A 129 -8.15 -9.86 8.80
N VAL A 130 -9.16 -9.66 7.96
CA VAL A 130 -10.48 -10.32 8.05
C VAL A 130 -10.79 -11.11 6.79
N ASP A 131 -11.72 -12.06 6.87
CA ASP A 131 -12.08 -12.92 5.73
C ASP A 131 -12.93 -12.23 4.66
N ASP A 132 -13.73 -11.27 5.09
CA ASP A 132 -14.49 -10.39 4.21
C ASP A 132 -13.79 -9.03 4.12
N PRO A 133 -13.14 -8.69 2.99
CA PRO A 133 -12.44 -7.43 2.83
C PRO A 133 -13.32 -6.19 3.06
N ASP A 134 -14.65 -6.31 2.95
CA ASP A 134 -15.59 -5.21 3.21
C ASP A 134 -15.84 -4.99 4.71
N LYS A 135 -15.35 -5.89 5.57
CA LYS A 135 -15.47 -5.83 7.03
C LYS A 135 -14.17 -5.45 7.75
N ALA A 136 -13.15 -5.03 7.01
CA ALA A 136 -11.86 -4.60 7.56
C ALA A 136 -11.97 -3.19 8.19
N PHE A 137 -12.81 -3.03 9.22
CA PHE A 137 -13.09 -1.74 9.84
C PHE A 137 -12.01 -1.32 10.83
N MET A 138 -11.56 -0.06 10.71
CA MET A 138 -10.77 0.59 11.74
C MET A 138 -11.60 0.86 12.99
N SER A 139 -11.13 0.36 14.13
CA SER A 139 -11.77 0.58 15.43
C SER A 139 -11.81 2.07 15.81
N PRO A 140 -12.80 2.53 16.62
CA PRO A 140 -12.85 3.92 17.06
C PRO A 140 -11.58 4.38 17.79
N VAL A 141 -10.95 3.50 18.57
CA VAL A 141 -9.72 3.80 19.31
C VAL A 141 -8.51 3.94 18.41
N MET A 142 -8.36 3.07 17.39
CA MET A 142 -7.32 3.21 16.38
C MET A 142 -7.50 4.52 15.58
N ARG A 143 -8.75 4.82 15.19
CA ARG A 143 -9.08 6.08 14.49
C ARG A 143 -8.70 7.31 15.30
N ALA A 144 -8.91 7.28 16.62
CA ALA A 144 -8.47 8.34 17.51
C ALA A 144 -6.94 8.44 17.59
N ALA A 145 -6.23 7.31 17.64
CA ALA A 145 -4.76 7.28 17.63
C ALA A 145 -4.18 7.89 16.34
N VAL A 146 -4.66 7.45 15.16
CA VAL A 146 -4.23 7.98 13.86
C VAL A 146 -4.53 9.48 13.75
N ARG A 147 -5.74 9.91 14.12
CA ARG A 147 -6.09 11.34 14.18
C ARG A 147 -5.13 12.13 15.07
N ASN A 148 -4.78 11.59 16.23
CA ASN A 148 -3.90 12.28 17.16
C ASN A 148 -2.47 12.39 16.63
N VAL A 149 -1.95 11.36 15.94
CA VAL A 149 -0.66 11.44 15.24
C VAL A 149 -0.69 12.52 14.16
N ALA A 150 -1.76 12.57 13.35
CA ALA A 150 -1.92 13.54 12.27
C ALA A 150 -1.96 15.01 12.71
N LYS A 151 -2.33 15.28 13.97
CA LYS A 151 -2.25 16.63 14.55
C LYS A 151 -0.82 17.15 14.71
N TYR A 152 0.14 16.24 14.82
CA TYR A 152 1.53 16.56 15.17
C TYR A 152 2.51 16.29 14.03
N PHE A 153 2.18 15.34 13.15
CA PHE A 153 3.06 14.85 12.09
C PHE A 153 2.27 14.73 10.78
N PRO A 154 2.81 15.18 9.63
CA PRO A 154 2.24 14.83 8.33
C PRO A 154 2.05 13.32 8.23
N THR A 155 0.81 12.89 8.05
CA THR A 155 0.43 11.48 8.11
C THR A 155 -0.30 11.05 6.84
N ALA A 156 0.14 9.96 6.22
CA ALA A 156 -0.45 9.43 5.00
C ALA A 156 -0.87 7.97 5.17
N ILE A 157 -2.02 7.60 4.60
CA ILE A 157 -2.41 6.19 4.41
C ILE A 157 -1.94 5.72 3.03
N VAL A 158 -1.19 4.63 2.97
CA VAL A 158 -0.68 4.03 1.72
C VAL A 158 -1.22 2.60 1.60
N SER A 159 -2.20 2.39 0.74
CA SER A 159 -2.97 1.13 0.69
C SER A 159 -3.05 0.54 -0.71
N GLY A 160 -3.16 -0.79 -0.78
CA GLY A 160 -3.52 -1.50 -2.01
C GLY A 160 -4.96 -1.25 -2.45
N ARG A 161 -5.85 -0.93 -1.50
CA ARG A 161 -7.25 -0.58 -1.79
C ARG A 161 -7.33 0.71 -2.60
N SER A 162 -8.42 0.91 -3.34
CA SER A 162 -8.70 2.22 -3.95
C SER A 162 -8.73 3.31 -2.88
N ARG A 163 -8.30 4.52 -3.27
CA ARG A 163 -8.29 5.70 -2.38
C ARG A 163 -9.67 5.96 -1.77
N LYS A 164 -10.74 5.83 -2.57
CA LYS A 164 -12.12 5.98 -2.10
C LYS A 164 -12.45 4.96 -1.03
N LYS A 165 -12.15 3.68 -1.24
CA LYS A 165 -12.50 2.61 -0.31
C LYS A 165 -11.74 2.72 1.01
N VAL A 166 -10.44 2.96 0.98
CA VAL A 166 -9.66 3.13 2.22
C VAL A 166 -10.10 4.39 2.99
N PHE A 167 -10.45 5.47 2.29
CA PHE A 167 -11.03 6.66 2.93
C PHE A 167 -12.35 6.34 3.65
N GLU A 168 -13.25 5.55 3.05
CA GLU A 168 -14.51 5.16 3.69
C GLU A 168 -14.29 4.34 4.97
N PHE A 169 -13.20 3.58 5.06
CA PHE A 169 -12.86 2.88 6.30
C PHE A 169 -12.24 3.82 7.35
N VAL A 170 -11.27 4.65 6.95
CA VAL A 170 -10.47 5.51 7.84
C VAL A 170 -11.24 6.75 8.30
N LYS A 171 -12.03 7.39 7.41
CA LYS A 171 -12.84 8.59 7.62
C LYS A 171 -12.13 9.73 8.37
N LEU A 172 -10.88 10.00 8.00
CA LEU A 172 -10.10 11.12 8.50
C LEU A 172 -9.69 12.02 7.34
N THR A 173 -10.15 13.27 7.35
CA THR A 173 -9.93 14.26 6.28
C THR A 173 -8.60 14.98 6.39
N GLU A 174 -7.98 14.92 7.56
CA GLU A 174 -6.68 15.51 7.91
C GLU A 174 -5.47 14.70 7.40
N LEU A 175 -5.71 13.53 6.81
CA LEU A 175 -4.66 12.64 6.29
C LEU A 175 -4.46 12.83 4.78
N TYR A 176 -3.26 12.50 4.32
CA TYR A 176 -2.99 12.21 2.91
C TYR A 176 -3.38 10.77 2.58
N TYR A 177 -3.70 10.50 1.32
CA TYR A 177 -4.08 9.16 0.90
C TYR A 177 -3.42 8.79 -0.42
N ALA A 178 -2.80 7.62 -0.43
CA ALA A 178 -2.25 6.95 -1.59
C ALA A 178 -2.95 5.59 -1.72
N GLY A 179 -3.92 5.50 -2.63
CA GLY A 179 -4.62 4.26 -2.94
C GLY A 179 -4.00 3.51 -4.11
N SER A 180 -4.50 2.31 -4.37
CA SER A 180 -4.13 1.49 -5.51
C SER A 180 -2.61 1.23 -5.56
N HIS A 181 -2.02 0.85 -4.42
CA HIS A 181 -0.56 0.65 -4.29
C HIS A 181 0.25 1.91 -4.62
N GLY A 182 -0.32 3.08 -4.32
CA GLY A 182 0.31 4.37 -4.57
C GLY A 182 0.07 4.97 -5.95
N MET A 183 -0.79 4.38 -6.79
CA MET A 183 -1.11 4.91 -8.12
C MET A 183 -2.25 5.95 -8.12
N ASP A 184 -2.94 6.17 -6.99
CA ASP A 184 -3.94 7.24 -6.83
C ASP A 184 -3.67 8.05 -5.56
N ILE A 185 -2.89 9.13 -5.68
CA ILE A 185 -2.43 9.93 -4.55
C ILE A 185 -3.14 11.28 -4.50
N VAL A 186 -3.61 11.67 -3.32
CA VAL A 186 -4.03 13.05 -3.03
C VAL A 186 -3.12 13.66 -1.97
N THR A 187 -2.46 14.76 -2.35
CA THR A 187 -1.45 15.48 -1.55
C THR A 187 -2.01 16.70 -0.80
N SER A 188 -3.34 16.78 -0.64
CA SER A 188 -3.98 17.81 0.18
C SER A 188 -4.95 17.18 1.16
N ALA A 189 -4.74 17.46 2.45
CA ALA A 189 -5.74 17.20 3.47
C ALA A 189 -6.97 18.08 3.18
N ALA A 190 -8.16 17.48 3.14
CA ALA A 190 -9.38 18.15 2.70
C ALA A 190 -9.75 19.38 3.56
N ALA A 191 -9.16 19.51 4.76
CA ALA A 191 -9.27 20.71 5.60
C ALA A 191 -8.78 22.00 4.91
N HIS A 192 -8.01 21.89 3.81
CA HIS A 192 -7.43 23.04 3.11
C HIS A 192 -7.75 23.11 1.60
N ALA A 193 -8.59 22.22 1.06
CA ALA A 193 -8.85 22.16 -0.38
C ALA A 193 -10.20 22.77 -0.79
N THR A 194 -10.17 23.89 -1.52
CA THR A 194 -11.29 24.29 -2.38
C THR A 194 -11.43 23.31 -3.55
N GLU A 195 -12.58 23.21 -4.22
CA GLU A 195 -12.78 22.25 -5.32
C GLU A 195 -11.73 22.38 -6.44
N LYS A 196 -11.33 23.61 -6.76
CA LYS A 196 -10.25 23.88 -7.74
C LYS A 196 -8.89 23.35 -7.28
N CYS A 197 -8.62 23.30 -5.98
CA CYS A 197 -7.38 22.72 -5.46
C CYS A 197 -7.37 21.18 -5.53
N LYS A 198 -8.51 20.51 -5.70
CA LYS A 198 -8.56 19.04 -5.70
C LYS A 198 -7.82 18.42 -6.90
N GLU A 199 -7.84 19.07 -8.06
CA GLU A 199 -7.12 18.58 -9.26
C GLU A 199 -5.61 18.82 -9.18
N ALA A 200 -5.17 19.99 -8.70
CA ALA A 200 -3.74 20.30 -8.54
C ALA A 200 -3.01 19.37 -7.55
N ASN A 201 -3.77 18.72 -6.65
CA ASN A 201 -3.24 17.84 -5.62
C ASN A 201 -3.44 16.35 -5.94
N LEU A 202 -3.83 16.01 -7.17
CA LEU A 202 -4.07 14.64 -7.62
C LEU A 202 -2.90 14.15 -8.46
N PHE A 203 -2.29 13.04 -8.05
CA PHE A 203 -1.22 12.40 -8.81
C PHE A 203 -1.57 10.95 -9.14
N GLN A 204 -1.55 10.62 -10.43
CA GLN A 204 -1.98 9.34 -10.98
C GLN A 204 -1.03 8.87 -12.10
N PRO A 205 0.10 8.22 -11.76
CA PRO A 205 1.12 7.83 -12.73
C PRO A 205 0.63 6.78 -13.73
N ALA A 206 -0.49 6.12 -13.44
CA ALA A 206 -1.08 5.06 -14.25
C ALA A 206 -2.38 5.49 -14.98
N CYS A 207 -2.68 6.79 -15.07
CA CYS A 207 -3.97 7.30 -15.61
C CYS A 207 -4.37 6.71 -16.98
N GLU A 208 -3.41 6.50 -17.88
CA GLU A 208 -3.62 5.92 -19.21
C GLU A 208 -4.13 4.45 -19.18
N PHE A 209 -3.94 3.74 -18.07
CA PHE A 209 -4.38 2.35 -17.91
C PHE A 209 -5.84 2.20 -17.48
N LEU A 210 -6.53 3.28 -17.10
CA LEU A 210 -7.90 3.20 -16.57
C LEU A 210 -8.88 2.46 -17.49
N PRO A 211 -8.93 2.70 -18.82
CA PRO A 211 -9.81 1.95 -19.71
C PRO A 211 -9.51 0.44 -19.68
N MET A 212 -8.21 0.08 -19.73
CA MET A 212 -7.75 -1.31 -19.71
C MET A 212 -8.07 -2.00 -18.37
N ILE A 213 -7.89 -1.31 -17.24
CA ILE A 213 -8.23 -1.84 -15.91
C ILE A 213 -9.75 -2.07 -15.77
N ASN A 214 -10.56 -1.17 -16.32
CA ASN A 214 -12.01 -1.36 -16.31
C ASN A 214 -12.45 -2.53 -17.20
N GLU A 215 -11.79 -2.73 -18.33
CA GLU A 215 -12.04 -3.85 -19.23
C GLU A 215 -11.64 -5.19 -18.60
N VAL A 216 -10.39 -5.32 -18.13
CA VAL A 216 -9.93 -6.55 -17.47
C VAL A 216 -10.76 -6.87 -16.22
N SER A 217 -11.21 -5.87 -15.48
CA SER A 217 -12.10 -6.07 -14.34
C SER A 217 -13.43 -6.71 -14.75
N LYS A 218 -14.04 -6.29 -15.88
CA LYS A 218 -15.28 -6.89 -16.38
C LYS A 218 -15.05 -8.34 -16.81
N CYS A 219 -13.98 -8.60 -17.57
CA CYS A 219 -13.62 -9.95 -17.98
C CYS A 219 -13.40 -10.87 -16.78
N LEU A 220 -12.66 -10.42 -15.76
CA LEU A 220 -12.40 -11.19 -14.55
C LEU A 220 -13.69 -11.48 -13.77
N VAL A 221 -14.58 -10.50 -13.62
CA VAL A 221 -15.91 -10.72 -12.99
C VAL A 221 -16.68 -11.80 -13.74
N GLU A 222 -16.72 -11.72 -15.07
CA GLU A 222 -17.45 -12.69 -15.90
C GLU A 222 -16.89 -14.11 -15.77
N VAL A 223 -15.59 -14.30 -15.98
CA VAL A 223 -14.99 -15.66 -15.99
C VAL A 223 -14.96 -16.32 -14.62
N THR A 224 -14.88 -15.53 -13.54
CA THR A 224 -14.87 -16.07 -12.16
C THR A 224 -16.26 -16.24 -11.56
N SER A 225 -17.31 -15.77 -12.23
CA SER A 225 -18.69 -15.73 -11.70
C SER A 225 -19.25 -17.10 -11.29
N SER A 226 -18.77 -18.19 -11.91
CA SER A 226 -19.19 -19.56 -11.62
C SER A 226 -18.39 -20.24 -10.49
N ILE A 227 -17.35 -19.59 -9.96
CA ILE A 227 -16.50 -20.16 -8.90
C ILE A 227 -17.01 -19.66 -7.55
N GLU A 228 -17.60 -20.56 -6.76
CA GLU A 228 -18.08 -20.24 -5.42
C GLU A 228 -16.95 -19.68 -4.54
N GLY A 229 -17.22 -18.55 -3.90
CA GLY A 229 -16.28 -17.86 -3.01
C GLY A 229 -15.27 -16.93 -3.71
N ALA A 230 -15.16 -16.96 -5.05
CA ALA A 230 -14.31 -16.03 -5.78
C ALA A 230 -14.96 -14.63 -5.80
N ARG A 231 -14.16 -13.58 -5.59
CA ARG A 231 -14.64 -12.19 -5.69
C ARG A 231 -13.64 -11.33 -6.43
N VAL A 232 -14.15 -10.48 -7.31
CA VAL A 232 -13.33 -9.52 -8.07
C VAL A 232 -13.64 -8.10 -7.60
N GLU A 233 -12.61 -7.34 -7.30
CA GLU A 233 -12.71 -5.97 -6.82
C GLU A 233 -11.89 -5.02 -7.70
N ASN A 234 -12.54 -3.99 -8.25
CA ASN A 234 -11.88 -2.93 -8.98
C ASN A 234 -11.36 -1.85 -8.01
N ASN A 235 -10.05 -1.82 -7.82
CA ASN A 235 -9.32 -0.86 -7.00
C ASN A 235 -8.74 0.30 -7.84
N LYS A 236 -9.41 0.70 -8.92
CA LYS A 236 -9.07 1.80 -9.85
C LYS A 236 -7.85 1.58 -10.74
N PHE A 237 -6.67 1.38 -10.16
CA PHE A 237 -5.43 1.03 -10.89
C PHE A 237 -4.95 -0.40 -10.57
N CYS A 238 -5.80 -1.18 -9.92
CA CYS A 238 -5.55 -2.56 -9.55
C CYS A 238 -6.88 -3.32 -9.62
N VAL A 239 -6.86 -4.58 -10.03
CA VAL A 239 -8.01 -5.49 -9.89
C VAL A 239 -7.61 -6.63 -8.98
N SER A 240 -8.35 -6.83 -7.90
CA SER A 240 -8.06 -7.86 -6.90
C SER A 240 -9.03 -9.03 -7.08
N VAL A 241 -8.50 -10.22 -7.33
CA VAL A 241 -9.24 -11.49 -7.40
C VAL A 241 -8.99 -12.25 -6.11
N HIS A 242 -9.96 -12.16 -5.20
CA HIS A 242 -9.93 -12.80 -3.89
C HIS A 242 -10.31 -14.27 -4.05
N TYR A 243 -9.44 -15.16 -3.55
CA TYR A 243 -9.67 -16.61 -3.54
C TYR A 243 -9.74 -17.18 -2.12
N ARG A 244 -9.85 -16.31 -1.11
CA ARG A 244 -9.88 -16.72 0.30
C ARG A 244 -10.98 -17.73 0.62
N ASN A 245 -12.17 -17.47 0.09
CA ASN A 245 -13.37 -18.28 0.33
C ASN A 245 -13.57 -19.33 -0.77
N VAL A 246 -12.64 -19.45 -1.71
CA VAL A 246 -12.68 -20.45 -2.77
C VAL A 246 -12.15 -21.76 -2.21
N ALA A 247 -12.84 -22.87 -2.49
CA ALA A 247 -12.37 -24.19 -2.13
C ALA A 247 -10.98 -24.46 -2.74
N GLU A 248 -10.07 -25.04 -1.96
CA GLU A 248 -8.67 -25.22 -2.37
C GLU A 248 -8.50 -25.98 -3.70
N LYS A 249 -9.41 -26.93 -3.97
CA LYS A 249 -9.47 -27.68 -5.25
C LYS A 249 -9.66 -26.79 -6.48
N ASP A 250 -10.27 -25.62 -6.31
CA ASP A 250 -10.62 -24.69 -7.39
C ASP A 250 -9.58 -23.56 -7.55
N TRP A 251 -8.55 -23.50 -6.69
CA TRP A 251 -7.49 -22.47 -6.79
C TRP A 251 -6.74 -22.53 -8.13
N LYS A 252 -6.47 -23.74 -8.64
CA LYS A 252 -5.83 -23.90 -9.95
C LYS A 252 -6.71 -23.35 -11.07
N VAL A 253 -8.04 -23.46 -10.94
CA VAL A 253 -9.00 -22.92 -11.90
C VAL A 253 -8.96 -21.39 -11.86
N VAL A 254 -8.99 -20.78 -10.67
CA VAL A 254 -8.87 -19.31 -10.52
C VAL A 254 -7.57 -18.81 -11.14
N ALA A 255 -6.43 -19.44 -10.83
CA ALA A 255 -5.14 -19.10 -11.40
C ALA A 255 -5.14 -19.18 -12.94
N GLY A 256 -5.72 -20.24 -13.49
CA GLY A 256 -5.86 -20.46 -14.93
C GLY A 256 -6.68 -19.38 -15.61
N LEU A 257 -7.86 -19.05 -15.07
CA LEU A 257 -8.73 -18.02 -15.62
C LEU A 257 -8.09 -16.62 -15.59
N VAL A 258 -7.44 -16.26 -14.47
CA VAL A 258 -6.72 -14.97 -14.37
C VAL A 258 -5.62 -14.90 -15.42
N LYS A 259 -4.83 -15.96 -15.59
CA LYS A 259 -3.78 -16.00 -16.61
C LYS A 259 -4.35 -15.89 -18.02
N GLN A 260 -5.39 -16.66 -18.33
CA GLN A 260 -6.05 -16.65 -19.63
C GLN A 260 -6.57 -15.26 -19.99
N VAL A 261 -7.24 -14.57 -19.06
CA VAL A 261 -7.71 -13.20 -19.29
C VAL A 261 -6.53 -12.26 -19.60
N LEU A 262 -5.42 -12.39 -18.86
CA LEU A 262 -4.25 -11.52 -19.04
C LEU A 262 -3.47 -11.73 -20.33
N GLU A 263 -3.70 -12.81 -21.08
CA GLU A 263 -3.09 -13.00 -22.41
C GLU A 263 -3.47 -11.87 -23.38
N ALA A 264 -4.67 -11.32 -23.24
CA ALA A 264 -5.13 -10.17 -24.04
C ALA A 264 -4.60 -8.82 -23.54
N PHE A 265 -3.94 -8.77 -22.37
CA PHE A 265 -3.51 -7.53 -21.72
C PHE A 265 -2.01 -7.56 -21.36
N PRO A 266 -1.09 -7.56 -22.35
CA PRO A 266 0.35 -7.71 -22.12
C PRO A 266 0.99 -6.55 -21.32
N ARG A 267 0.28 -5.42 -21.18
CA ARG A 267 0.71 -4.29 -20.35
C ARG A 267 0.28 -4.41 -18.88
N LEU A 268 -0.36 -5.53 -18.50
CA LEU A 268 -0.74 -5.85 -17.12
C LEU A 268 0.06 -7.05 -16.61
N LYS A 269 0.29 -7.08 -15.31
CA LYS A 269 0.91 -8.22 -14.60
C LYS A 269 0.01 -8.68 -13.47
N VAL A 270 0.13 -9.95 -13.10
CA VAL A 270 -0.46 -10.49 -11.87
C VAL A 270 0.62 -10.62 -10.80
N THR A 271 0.34 -10.07 -9.63
CA THR A 271 1.10 -10.30 -8.39
C THR A 271 0.23 -11.04 -7.39
N ASN A 272 0.82 -11.74 -6.44
CA ASN A 272 0.09 -12.42 -5.37
C ASN A 272 0.25 -11.65 -4.05
N GLY A 273 -0.86 -11.45 -3.36
CA GLY A 273 -0.91 -11.01 -1.96
C GLY A 273 -1.56 -12.09 -1.10
N ARG A 274 -1.83 -11.79 0.17
CA ARG A 274 -2.44 -12.76 1.11
C ARG A 274 -3.86 -13.18 0.71
N MET A 275 -4.00 -14.36 0.11
CA MET A 275 -5.26 -14.92 -0.42
C MET A 275 -5.91 -14.08 -1.54
N VAL A 276 -5.11 -13.35 -2.30
CA VAL A 276 -5.57 -12.48 -3.39
C VAL A 276 -4.57 -12.45 -4.55
N LEU A 277 -5.10 -12.47 -5.78
CA LEU A 277 -4.32 -12.16 -6.99
C LEU A 277 -4.60 -10.72 -7.40
N GLU A 278 -3.57 -9.94 -7.63
CA GLU A 278 -3.68 -8.52 -7.96
C GLU A 278 -3.16 -8.25 -9.37
N VAL A 279 -4.06 -7.83 -10.23
CA VAL A 279 -3.75 -7.40 -11.60
C VAL A 279 -3.43 -5.91 -11.58
N ARG A 280 -2.23 -5.55 -12.02
CA ARG A 280 -1.72 -4.17 -11.99
C ARG A 280 -1.04 -3.79 -13.31
N PRO A 281 -1.01 -2.49 -13.66
CA PRO A 281 -0.16 -1.98 -14.73
C PRO A 281 1.30 -2.42 -14.60
N VAL A 282 1.92 -2.77 -15.72
CA VAL A 282 3.38 -2.94 -15.82
C VAL A 282 4.00 -1.56 -15.96
N ILE A 283 4.15 -0.90 -14.81
CA ILE A 283 4.86 0.37 -14.70
C ILE A 283 5.89 0.28 -13.57
N ASP A 284 6.89 1.14 -13.65
CA ASP A 284 7.93 1.27 -12.64
C ASP A 284 7.41 2.14 -11.47
N TRP A 285 6.42 1.61 -10.73
CA TRP A 285 5.77 2.26 -9.60
C TRP A 285 5.36 1.26 -8.51
N ASP A 286 5.57 1.64 -7.26
CA ASP A 286 5.32 0.84 -6.06
C ASP A 286 5.03 1.75 -4.84
N LYS A 287 4.80 1.14 -3.66
CA LYS A 287 4.53 1.90 -2.43
C LYS A 287 5.74 2.74 -1.99
N GLY A 288 6.97 2.31 -2.28
CA GLY A 288 8.18 3.08 -1.98
C GLY A 288 8.23 4.39 -2.76
N LYS A 289 7.97 4.35 -4.06
CA LYS A 289 7.89 5.58 -4.88
C LYS A 289 6.75 6.49 -4.47
N ALA A 290 5.64 5.92 -4.00
CA ALA A 290 4.56 6.71 -3.43
C ALA A 290 4.99 7.46 -2.17
N VAL A 291 5.78 6.83 -1.29
CA VAL A 291 6.37 7.48 -0.11
C VAL A 291 7.33 8.59 -0.51
N GLU A 292 8.23 8.36 -1.46
CA GLU A 292 9.14 9.41 -1.97
C GLU A 292 8.38 10.59 -2.57
N PHE A 293 7.35 10.30 -3.36
CA PHE A 293 6.49 11.33 -3.95
C PHE A 293 5.77 12.15 -2.88
N LEU A 294 5.22 11.50 -1.85
CA LEU A 294 4.58 12.18 -0.74
C LEU A 294 5.58 13.05 0.04
N LEU A 295 6.78 12.53 0.36
CA LEU A 295 7.83 13.31 1.01
C LEU A 295 8.19 14.56 0.20
N ARG A 296 8.35 14.42 -1.11
CA ARG A 296 8.60 15.57 -2.01
C ARG A 296 7.46 16.57 -2.01
N SER A 297 6.23 16.08 -2.13
CA SER A 297 5.04 16.94 -2.17
C SER A 297 4.82 17.71 -0.87
N LEU A 298 5.33 17.20 0.25
CA LEU A 298 5.26 17.83 1.58
C LEU A 298 6.44 18.77 1.89
N GLY A 299 7.40 18.94 0.96
CA GLY A 299 8.63 19.69 1.24
C GLY A 299 9.54 19.00 2.29
N LEU A 300 9.49 17.67 2.31
CA LEU A 300 10.19 16.78 3.25
C LEU A 300 11.21 15.88 2.54
N SER A 301 11.74 16.31 1.39
CA SER A 301 12.73 15.53 0.64
C SER A 301 14.11 15.50 1.27
N ASP A 302 14.46 16.51 2.07
CA ASP A 302 15.77 16.65 2.69
C ASP A 302 16.00 15.54 3.73
N SER A 303 16.97 14.67 3.48
CA SER A 303 17.28 13.52 4.31
C SER A 303 17.85 13.90 5.67
N GLU A 304 18.53 15.04 5.79
CA GLU A 304 19.19 15.42 7.04
C GLU A 304 18.17 15.88 8.09
N ASP A 305 17.12 16.57 7.67
CA ASP A 305 16.13 17.18 8.56
C ASP A 305 14.85 16.37 8.74
N VAL A 306 14.71 15.21 8.07
CA VAL A 306 13.46 14.43 8.08
C VAL A 306 13.69 12.97 8.48
N VAL A 307 12.82 12.47 9.36
CA VAL A 307 12.72 11.05 9.72
C VAL A 307 11.34 10.52 9.29
N PRO A 308 11.24 9.94 8.09
CA PRO A 308 10.03 9.22 7.69
C PRO A 308 9.90 7.92 8.48
N ILE A 309 8.69 7.60 8.94
CA ILE A 309 8.36 6.32 9.57
C ILE A 309 7.28 5.67 8.74
N TYR A 310 7.52 4.46 8.24
CA TYR A 310 6.53 3.66 7.54
C TYR A 310 6.17 2.42 8.36
N ILE A 311 4.87 2.12 8.51
CA ILE A 311 4.38 0.92 9.20
C ILE A 311 3.52 0.10 8.23
N GLY A 312 3.85 -1.18 8.04
CA GLY A 312 3.16 -2.09 7.11
C GLY A 312 3.33 -3.57 7.45
N ASP A 313 2.47 -4.45 6.93
CA ASP A 313 2.41 -5.88 7.33
C ASP A 313 2.80 -6.87 6.22
N ASP A 314 2.71 -6.47 4.95
CA ASP A 314 2.80 -7.38 3.80
C ASP A 314 3.95 -7.01 2.86
N ARG A 315 4.22 -7.90 1.91
CA ARG A 315 5.29 -7.82 0.93
C ARG A 315 5.32 -6.50 0.15
N THR A 316 4.17 -5.87 -0.10
CA THR A 316 4.14 -4.59 -0.83
C THR A 316 4.71 -3.43 -0.02
N ASP A 317 4.78 -3.56 1.31
CA ASP A 317 5.35 -2.55 2.19
C ASP A 317 6.89 -2.61 2.21
N GLU A 318 7.47 -3.75 1.81
CA GLU A 318 8.91 -3.91 1.63
C GLU A 318 9.49 -2.89 0.64
N ASP A 319 8.71 -2.51 -0.39
CA ASP A 319 9.11 -1.45 -1.32
C ASP A 319 9.35 -0.12 -0.59
N ALA A 320 8.50 0.21 0.39
CA ALA A 320 8.65 1.40 1.21
C ALA A 320 9.77 1.27 2.24
N PHE A 321 9.90 0.12 2.89
CA PHE A 321 10.99 -0.14 3.84
C PHE A 321 12.36 -0.03 3.16
N LYS A 322 12.50 -0.60 1.96
CA LYS A 322 13.71 -0.52 1.15
C LYS A 322 14.10 0.93 0.87
N VAL A 323 13.17 1.76 0.41
CA VAL A 323 13.41 3.20 0.18
C VAL A 323 13.92 3.88 1.45
N LEU A 324 13.27 3.65 2.60
CA LEU A 324 13.69 4.27 3.86
C LEU A 324 15.08 3.81 4.32
N ARG A 325 15.41 2.53 4.09
CA ARG A 325 16.74 1.97 4.38
C ARG A 325 17.81 2.57 3.49
N GLU A 326 17.58 2.64 2.18
CA GLU A 326 18.54 3.20 1.22
C GLU A 326 18.80 4.70 1.46
N ARG A 327 17.77 5.44 1.86
CA ARG A 327 17.89 6.86 2.22
C ARG A 327 18.72 7.13 3.48
N SER A 328 19.05 6.11 4.28
CA SER A 328 19.74 6.22 5.58
C SER A 328 19.06 7.18 6.58
N CYS A 329 17.83 7.60 6.30
CA CYS A 329 17.03 8.50 7.14
C CYS A 329 15.59 8.00 7.17
N GLY A 330 15.17 7.53 8.34
CA GLY A 330 13.83 6.98 8.57
C GLY A 330 13.82 5.52 8.96
N TYR A 331 12.62 5.02 9.25
CA TYR A 331 12.41 3.69 9.81
C TYR A 331 11.21 3.01 9.16
N GLY A 332 11.47 1.88 8.50
CA GLY A 332 10.44 0.87 8.23
C GLY A 332 10.15 0.05 9.48
N ILE A 333 8.87 -0.17 9.77
CA ILE A 333 8.37 -0.98 10.88
C ILE A 333 7.42 -2.05 10.33
N LEU A 334 7.84 -3.32 10.41
CA LEU A 334 7.02 -4.46 9.98
C LEU A 334 6.00 -4.84 11.05
N VAL A 335 4.76 -5.09 10.66
CA VAL A 335 3.72 -5.67 11.52
C VAL A 335 3.65 -7.18 11.28
N SER A 336 4.09 -7.99 12.25
CA SER A 336 4.05 -9.45 12.13
C SER A 336 4.14 -10.16 13.48
N GLN A 337 3.30 -11.18 13.66
CA GLN A 337 3.39 -12.13 14.79
C GLN A 337 4.35 -13.30 14.49
N VAL A 338 4.84 -13.41 13.26
CA VAL A 338 5.71 -14.50 12.81
C VAL A 338 6.97 -13.94 12.15
N PRO A 339 8.12 -14.62 12.24
CA PRO A 339 9.33 -14.18 11.55
C PRO A 339 9.12 -14.05 10.04
N LYS A 340 9.64 -12.97 9.47
CA LYS A 340 9.67 -12.71 8.03
C LYS A 340 11.02 -12.08 7.65
N ASP A 341 11.51 -12.41 6.46
CA ASP A 341 12.58 -11.62 5.83
C ASP A 341 12.01 -10.24 5.49
N THR A 342 12.70 -9.18 5.88
CA THR A 342 12.21 -7.81 5.76
C THR A 342 13.34 -6.79 5.69
N GLU A 343 13.11 -5.73 4.93
CA GLU A 343 13.91 -4.51 4.89
C GLU A 343 13.52 -3.53 6.01
N ALA A 344 12.54 -3.84 6.86
CA ALA A 344 12.20 -3.03 8.03
C ALA A 344 13.33 -3.01 9.08
N PHE A 345 13.48 -1.89 9.78
CA PHE A 345 14.44 -1.76 10.89
C PHE A 345 13.89 -2.30 12.20
N TYR A 346 12.58 -2.20 12.38
CA TYR A 346 11.89 -2.60 13.59
C TYR A 346 10.64 -3.41 13.28
N SER A 347 10.08 -4.04 14.30
CA SER A 347 8.85 -4.79 14.23
C SER A 347 7.82 -4.34 15.27
N LEU A 348 6.56 -4.61 14.98
CA LEU A 348 5.42 -4.58 15.90
C LEU A 348 4.63 -5.88 15.68
N ARG A 349 4.01 -6.43 16.72
CA ARG A 349 3.34 -7.74 16.60
C ARG A 349 2.05 -7.69 15.80
N ASP A 350 1.23 -6.67 16.04
CA ASP A 350 -0.14 -6.61 15.54
C ASP A 350 -0.69 -5.17 15.59
N PRO A 351 -1.92 -4.92 15.12
CA PRO A 351 -2.53 -3.59 15.16
C PRO A 351 -2.64 -2.95 16.56
N SER A 352 -2.66 -3.74 17.64
CA SER A 352 -2.66 -3.18 19.01
C SER A 352 -1.32 -2.52 19.33
N GLU A 353 -0.21 -3.16 18.95
CA GLU A 353 1.12 -2.56 19.12
C GLU A 353 1.35 -1.36 18.19
N VAL A 354 0.79 -1.38 16.98
CA VAL A 354 0.74 -0.20 16.10
C VAL A 354 0.08 0.97 16.82
N MET A 355 -1.11 0.75 17.40
CA MET A 355 -1.79 1.78 18.18
C MET A 355 -0.93 2.27 19.37
N GLY A 356 -0.27 1.35 20.08
CA GLY A 356 0.65 1.68 21.18
C GLY A 356 1.81 2.56 20.74
N PHE A 357 2.41 2.27 19.59
CA PHE A 357 3.52 3.02 19.02
C PHE A 357 3.08 4.43 18.60
N LEU A 358 1.94 4.54 17.88
CA LEU A 358 1.35 5.82 17.48
C LEU A 358 1.03 6.71 18.69
N ASN A 359 0.44 6.14 19.75
CA ASN A 359 0.18 6.87 20.98
C ASN A 359 1.48 7.31 21.69
N SER A 360 2.55 6.51 21.62
CA SER A 360 3.85 6.87 22.17
C SER A 360 4.48 8.05 21.42
N LEU A 361 4.40 8.08 20.09
CA LEU A 361 4.83 9.25 19.28
C LEU A 361 4.10 10.53 19.69
N VAL A 362 2.78 10.46 19.87
CA VAL A 362 1.97 11.61 20.33
C VAL A 362 2.40 12.06 21.74
N ARG A 363 2.62 11.13 22.66
CA ARG A 363 3.07 11.44 24.02
C ARG A 363 4.43 12.12 24.00
N TRP A 364 5.39 11.59 23.24
CA TRP A 364 6.71 12.18 23.08
C TRP A 364 6.64 13.59 22.48
N LYS A 365 5.79 13.84 21.48
CA LYS A 365 5.68 15.19 20.91
C LYS A 365 5.11 16.22 21.90
N LYS A 366 4.18 15.79 22.76
CA LYS A 366 3.61 16.64 23.82
C LYS A 366 4.58 16.88 24.96
N HIS A 367 5.38 15.89 25.29
CA HIS A 367 6.37 15.92 26.37
C HIS A 367 7.68 15.31 25.87
N PRO A 368 8.52 16.09 25.16
CA PRO A 368 9.83 15.62 24.71
C PRO A 368 10.65 15.13 25.91
N LEU A 369 11.36 14.01 25.72
CA LEU A 369 12.17 13.36 26.75
C LEU A 369 13.28 14.25 27.31
#